data_AF-A0A5K1DHG1-F1
#
_entry.id   AF-A0A5K1DHG1-F1
#
_cell.length_a   1.000
_cell.length_b   1.000
_cell.length_c   1.000
_cell.angle_alpha   90.00
_cell.angle_beta   90.00
_cell.angle_gamma   90.00
#
_symmetry.space_group_name_H-M   'P 1'
#
loop_
_entity.id
_entity.type
_entity.pdbx_description
1 polymer ?
#
loop_
_entity_poly.entity_id
_entity_poly.type
_entity_poly.pdbx_seq_one_letter_code
_entity_poly.pdbx_strand_id
1 'polypeptide(L)' 'MAALTSIFIFSFFVSLMSTEAQYAHYGGTNYGHYSESCPNVEEMVKSSVQFFIDADSTLAPALLRLHFHDCFVN' A
#
# COMPACT_ATOMS: atom_id res chain seq x y z
N MET A 1 43.49 9.24 -2.11
CA MET A 1 43.23 8.33 -0.96
C MET A 1 41.94 8.69 -0.23
N ALA A 2 41.77 9.94 0.23
CA ALA A 2 40.55 10.40 0.92
C ALA A 2 39.24 10.27 0.10
N ALA A 3 39.30 10.49 -1.22
CA ALA A 3 38.13 10.31 -2.09
C ALA A 3 37.71 8.83 -2.20
N LEU A 4 38.67 7.91 -2.28
CA LEU A 4 38.39 6.47 -2.35
C LEU A 4 37.79 5.97 -1.04
N THR A 5 38.34 6.39 0.11
CA THR A 5 37.78 6.06 1.42
C THR A 5 36.36 6.61 1.59
N SER A 6 36.08 7.82 1.11
CA SER A 6 34.74 8.40 1.12
C SER A 6 33.75 7.62 0.25
N ILE A 7 34.18 7.14 -0.92
CA ILE A 7 33.36 6.31 -1.81
C ILE A 7 33.04 4.97 -1.14
N PHE A 8 34.03 4.31 -0.55
CA PHE A 8 33.81 3.03 0.14
C PHE A 8 32.85 3.15 1.32
N ILE A 9 32.96 4.23 2.11
CA ILE A 9 32.05 4.51 3.23
C ILE A 9 30.63 4.73 2.72
N PHE A 10 30.46 5.50 1.63
CA PHE A 10 29.16 5.74 1.04
C PHE A 10 28.52 4.45 0.49
N SER A 11 29.29 3.63 -0.23
CA SER A 11 28.82 2.34 -0.74
C SER A 11 28.41 1.38 0.38
N PHE A 12 29.17 1.32 1.48
CA PHE A 12 28.84 0.51 2.65
C PHE A 12 27.53 0.98 3.32
N PHE A 13 27.34 2.30 3.44
CA PHE A 13 26.13 2.88 4.01
C PHE A 13 24.88 2.59 3.16
N VAL A 14 25.01 2.64 1.83
CA VAL A 14 23.92 2.28 0.90
C VAL A 14 23.56 0.80 1.02
N SER A 15 24.54 -0.10 1.15
CA SER A 15 24.28 -1.53 1.33
C SER A 15 23.61 -1.87 2.68
N LEU A 16 23.92 -1.12 3.76
CA LEU A 16 23.24 -1.28 5.05
C LEU A 16 21.75 -0.91 5.01
N MET A 17 21.34 -0.01 4.10
CA MET A 17 19.92 0.37 3.93
C MET A 17 19.12 -0.65 3.10
N SER A 18 19.78 -1.62 2.46
CA SER A 18 19.12 -2.62 1.60
C SER A 18 18.72 -3.91 2.31
N THR A 19 19.01 -4.08 3.61
CA THR A 19 18.76 -5.36 4.32
C THR A 19 17.38 -5.51 4.95
N GLU A 20 16.43 -4.61 4.69
CA GLU A 20 15.03 -4.79 5.10
C GLU A 20 14.08 -4.70 3.91
N ALA A 21 14.34 -5.49 2.87
CA ALA A 21 13.24 -6.03 2.08
C ALA A 21 12.75 -7.31 2.79
N GLN A 22 12.08 -7.14 3.93
CA GLN A 22 11.35 -8.24 4.54
C GLN A 22 10.30 -8.69 3.52
N TYR A 23 10.55 -9.84 2.88
CA TYR A 23 9.54 -10.60 2.16
C TYR A 23 8.49 -11.02 3.17
N ALA A 24 7.51 -10.15 3.39
CA ALA A 24 6.31 -10.50 4.10
C ALA A 24 5.62 -11.61 3.29
N HIS A 25 5.64 -12.84 3.81
CA HIS A 25 4.84 -13.93 3.29
C HIS A 25 3.37 -13.65 3.66
N TYR A 26 2.76 -12.70 2.96
CA TYR A 26 1.34 -12.45 3.02
C TYR A 26 0.64 -13.67 2.43
N GLY A 27 -0.27 -14.32 3.17
CA GLY A 27 -1.18 -15.31 2.59
C GLY A 27 -1.87 -14.63 1.41
N GLY A 28 -1.50 -15.02 0.19
CA GLY A 28 -1.54 -14.12 -0.96
C GLY A 28 -2.95 -13.62 -1.26
N THR A 29 -3.17 -12.32 -1.11
CA THR A 29 -4.21 -11.66 -1.88
C THR A 29 -3.85 -11.76 -3.36
N ASN A 30 -4.86 -11.97 -4.18
CA ASN A 30 -4.71 -12.05 -5.62
C ASN A 30 -5.72 -11.11 -6.29
N TYR A 31 -5.32 -10.57 -7.44
CA TYR A 31 -6.27 -9.86 -8.30
C TYR A 31 -7.40 -10.81 -8.74
N GLY A 32 -8.62 -10.28 -8.79
CA GLY A 32 -9.79 -11.05 -9.18
C GLY A 32 -10.18 -12.16 -8.19
N HIS A 33 -9.85 -12.01 -6.90
CA HIS A 33 -10.23 -12.97 -5.85
C HIS A 33 -11.73 -13.33 -5.88
N TYR A 34 -12.59 -12.36 -6.23
CA TYR A 34 -14.04 -12.53 -6.31
C TYR A 34 -14.57 -12.79 -7.72
N SER A 35 -13.70 -13.04 -8.71
CA SER A 35 -14.11 -13.15 -10.12
C SER A 35 -15.16 -14.24 -10.37
N GLU A 36 -15.14 -15.33 -9.61
CA GLU A 36 -16.14 -16.41 -9.73
C GLU A 36 -17.32 -16.24 -8.76
N SER A 37 -17.05 -15.83 -7.52
CA SER A 37 -18.06 -15.80 -6.45
C SER A 37 -18.92 -14.53 -6.46
N CYS A 38 -18.34 -13.39 -6.85
CA CYS A 38 -19.02 -12.11 -6.95
C CYS A 38 -18.34 -11.22 -8.01
N PRO A 39 -18.54 -11.50 -9.31
CA PRO A 39 -17.78 -10.89 -10.41
C PRO A 39 -17.90 -9.35 -10.47
N ASN A 40 -18.99 -8.79 -9.96
CA ASN A 40 -19.29 -7.37 -10.05
C ASN A 40 -18.92 -6.60 -8.76
N VAL A 41 -18.30 -7.24 -7.76
CA VAL A 41 -18.07 -6.62 -6.45
C VAL A 41 -17.24 -5.33 -6.54
N GLU A 42 -16.19 -5.34 -7.37
CA GLU A 42 -15.32 -4.17 -7.54
C GLU A 42 -16.08 -2.99 -8.15
N GLU A 43 -16.95 -3.25 -9.12
CA GLU A 43 -17.80 -2.22 -9.74
C GLU A 43 -18.90 -1.72 -8.79
N MET A 44 -19.53 -2.62 -8.03
CA MET A 44 -20.54 -2.28 -7.03
C MET A 44 -19.96 -1.38 -5.93
N VAL A 45 -18.77 -1.73 -5.41
CA VAL A 45 -18.08 -0.91 -4.40
C VAL A 45 -17.69 0.44 -5.01
N LYS A 46 -17.09 0.47 -6.21
CA LYS A 46 -16.69 1.71 -6.88
C LYS A 46 -17.86 2.66 -7.09
N SER A 47 -18.96 2.18 -7.67
CA SER A 47 -20.15 2.98 -7.95
C SER A 47 -20.80 3.53 -6.68
N SER A 48 -20.89 2.71 -5.62
CA SER A 48 -21.42 3.14 -4.33
C SER A 48 -20.54 4.22 -3.70
N VAL A 49 -19.22 4.01 -3.66
CA VAL A 49 -18.26 4.98 -3.12
C VAL A 49 -18.31 6.28 -3.91
N GLN A 50 -18.37 6.23 -5.25
CA GLN A 50 -18.47 7.42 -6.09
C GLN A 50 -19.75 8.20 -5.81
N PHE A 51 -20.90 7.52 -5.73
CA PHE A 51 -22.19 8.17 -5.43
C PHE A 51 -22.14 8.97 -4.13
N PHE A 52 -21.53 8.42 -3.08
CA PHE A 52 -21.39 9.13 -1.80
C PHE A 52 -20.37 10.26 -1.86
N ILE A 53 -19.25 10.10 -2.56
CA ILE A 53 -18.25 11.16 -2.76
C ILE A 53 -18.83 12.34 -3.55
N ASP A 54 -19.67 12.06 -4.55
CA ASP A 54 -20.34 13.09 -5.35
C ASP A 54 -21.31 13.92 -4.48
N ALA A 55 -21.91 13.31 -3.46
CA ALA A 55 -22.76 13.98 -2.49
C ALA A 55 -21.95 14.71 -1.40
N ASP A 56 -20.83 14.15 -0.97
CA ASP A 56 -19.93 14.71 0.04
C ASP A 56 -18.47 14.35 -0.27
N SER A 57 -17.73 15.34 -0.77
CA SER A 57 -16.33 15.16 -1.15
C SER A 57 -15.39 14.90 0.02
N THR A 58 -15.81 15.15 1.26
CA THR A 58 -15.02 14.85 2.46
C THR A 58 -14.94 13.36 2.77
N LEU A 59 -15.80 12.53 2.16
CA LEU A 59 -15.80 11.09 2.35
C LEU A 59 -14.61 10.39 1.71
N ALA A 60 -14.06 10.90 0.62
CA ALA A 60 -12.88 10.31 -0.03
C ALA A 60 -11.67 10.22 0.92
N PRO A 61 -11.19 11.32 1.55
CA PRO A 61 -10.11 11.23 2.53
C PRO A 61 -10.53 10.52 3.82
N ALA A 62 -11.81 10.58 4.21
CA ALA A 62 -12.29 9.88 5.42
C ALA A 62 -12.23 8.35 5.28
N LEU A 63 -12.65 7.79 4.13
CA LEU A 63 -12.56 6.35 3.86
C LEU A 63 -11.10 5.87 3.83
N LEU A 64 -10.21 6.67 3.26
CA LEU A 64 -8.77 6.36 3.27
C LEU A 64 -8.23 6.34 4.70
N ARG A 65 -8.57 7.34 5.52
CA ARG A 65 -8.20 7.39 6.93
C ARG A 65 -8.75 6.18 7.70
N LEU A 66 -9.99 5.78 7.45
CA LEU A 66 -10.61 4.62 8.08
C LEU A 66 -9.83 3.34 7.75
N HIS A 67 -9.51 3.11 6.47
CA HIS A 67 -8.72 1.95 6.07
C HIS A 67 -7.34 1.92 6.76
N PHE A 68 -6.64 3.05 6.81
CA PHE A 68 -5.39 3.15 7.56
C PHE A 68 -5.59 2.91 9.06
N HIS A 69 -6.65 3.43 9.66
CA HIS A 69 -6.93 3.25 11.07
C HIS A 69 -7.15 1.77 11.41
N ASP A 70 -7.94 1.04 10.62
CA ASP A 70 -8.22 -0.39 10.82
C ASP A 70 -6.97 -1.25 10.63
N CYS A 71 -6.08 -0.89 9.71
CA CYS A 71 -4.85 -1.65 9.49
C CYS A 71 -3.76 -1.37 10.53
N PHE A 72 -3.76 -0.19 11.15
CA PHE A 72 -2.68 0.25 12.04
C PHE A 72 -3.06 0.25 13.53
N VAL A 73 -4.34 0.12 13.88
CA VAL A 73 -4.83 0.06 15.26
C VAL A 73 -5.64 -1.23 15.44
N ASN A 74 -5.05 -2.19 16.16
CA ASN A 74 -5.68 -3.47 16.52
C ASN A 74 -6.45 -3.39 17.83
#